data_AF-A0A2P8DM13-F1
#
_entry.id   AF-A0A2P8DM13-F1
#
_cell.length_a   1.000
_cell.length_b   1.000
_cell.length_c   1.000
_cell.angle_alpha   90.00
_cell.angle_beta   90.00
_cell.angle_gamma   90.00
#
_symmetry.space_group_name_H-M   'P 1'
#
loop_
_entity.id
_entity.type
_entity.pdbx_description
1 polymer ?
#
loop_
_entity_poly.entity_id
_entity_poly.type
_entity_poly.pdbx_seq_one_letter_code
_entity_poly.pdbx_strand_id
1 'polypeptide(L)'
;MTTSETETRTMSEFSDPLTAVTRRGRLVPAHREGFVELDAAGERFELLGPFDNAAEPGDDVEVVGVVAPGARAEEKAQAMLVRHVHRL
;
A
#
# COMPACT_ATOMS: atom_id res chain seq x y z
N MET A 1 -35.96 -0.18 32.50
CA MET A 1 -34.83 -1.07 32.21
C MET A 1 -34.80 -1.27 30.71
N THR A 2 -33.85 -0.65 30.02
CA THR A 2 -33.69 -0.72 28.56
C THR A 2 -32.37 -1.41 28.27
N THR A 3 -32.44 -2.63 27.77
CA THR A 3 -31.29 -3.45 27.41
C THR A 3 -30.71 -2.91 26.10
N SER A 4 -29.50 -2.37 26.14
CA SER A 4 -28.76 -1.98 24.95
C SER A 4 -28.13 -3.24 24.35
N GLU A 5 -28.83 -3.87 23.42
CA GLU A 5 -28.29 -4.92 22.57
C GLU A 5 -27.23 -4.30 21.65
N THR A 6 -25.97 -4.52 21.97
CA THR A 6 -24.86 -4.18 21.08
C THR A 6 -24.83 -5.27 20.01
N GLU A 7 -25.56 -5.05 18.91
CA GLU A 7 -25.46 -5.84 17.69
C GLU A 7 -24.01 -5.83 17.21
N THR A 8 -23.27 -6.85 17.65
CA THR A 8 -21.95 -7.16 17.12
C THR A 8 -22.21 -7.78 15.75
N ARG A 9 -22.47 -6.94 14.75
CA ARG A 9 -22.56 -7.36 13.35
C ARG A 9 -21.30 -8.17 13.05
N THR A 10 -21.53 -9.44 12.80
CA THR A 10 -20.58 -10.48 12.44
C THR A 10 -19.55 -9.94 11.45
N MET A 11 -18.33 -9.69 11.91
CA MET A 11 -17.14 -9.47 11.07
C MET A 11 -16.75 -10.80 10.39
N SER A 12 -17.63 -11.37 9.56
CA SER A 12 -17.41 -12.70 8.94
C SER A 12 -16.90 -12.64 7.49
N GLU A 13 -16.50 -11.48 6.97
CA GLU A 13 -16.05 -11.36 5.57
C GLU A 13 -14.76 -10.53 5.40
N PHE A 14 -13.84 -10.56 6.37
CA PHE A 14 -12.45 -10.15 6.10
C PHE A 14 -11.67 -11.31 5.46
N SER A 15 -12.12 -11.77 4.29
CA SER A 15 -11.38 -12.73 3.47
C SER A 15 -10.33 -12.00 2.63
N ASP A 16 -9.16 -11.80 3.23
CA ASP A 16 -7.83 -12.22 2.74
C ASP A 16 -6.80 -11.59 3.70
N PRO A 17 -5.98 -12.35 4.45
CA PRO A 17 -4.98 -11.78 5.34
C PRO A 17 -4.13 -10.75 4.59
N LEU A 18 -3.83 -9.65 5.28
CA LEU A 18 -2.87 -8.60 4.93
C LEU A 18 -1.49 -9.20 4.56
N THR A 19 -1.43 -9.84 3.41
CA THR A 19 -0.31 -10.68 2.98
C THR A 19 0.73 -9.75 2.36
N ALA A 20 1.95 -9.83 2.88
CA ALA A 20 3.04 -9.06 2.32
C ALA A 20 3.40 -9.62 0.93
N VAL A 21 3.47 -8.73 -0.05
CA VAL A 21 3.90 -9.02 -1.41
C VAL A 21 5.27 -8.38 -1.67
N THR A 22 6.00 -8.96 -2.61
CA THR A 22 7.22 -8.35 -3.16
C THR A 22 6.92 -7.81 -4.55
N ARG A 23 7.32 -6.56 -4.81
CA ARG A 23 7.18 -5.88 -6.10
C ARG A 23 8.52 -5.25 -6.48
N ARG A 24 8.83 -5.28 -7.77
CA ARG A 24 10.00 -4.63 -8.35
C ARG A 24 9.55 -3.58 -9.34
N GLY A 25 10.20 -2.44 -9.34
CA GLY A 25 9.81 -1.32 -10.20
C GLY A 25 10.69 -0.11 -9.99
N ARG A 26 10.28 1.00 -10.60
CA ARG A 26 10.98 2.28 -10.46
C ARG A 26 10.23 3.19 -9.51
N LEU A 27 10.95 3.86 -8.62
CA LEU A 27 10.38 4.94 -7.81
C LEU A 27 10.12 6.15 -8.70
N VAL A 28 8.89 6.66 -8.69
CA VAL A 28 8.49 7.84 -9.44
C VAL A 28 7.83 8.85 -8.50
N PRO A 29 7.90 10.16 -8.80
CA PRO A 29 7.16 11.16 -8.04
C PRO A 29 5.68 10.81 -8.03
N ALA A 30 5.04 10.82 -6.86
CA ALA A 30 3.60 10.62 -6.78
C ALA A 30 2.85 11.83 -7.37
N HIS A 31 1.58 11.61 -7.74
CA HIS A 31 0.70 12.72 -8.12
C HIS A 31 0.40 13.68 -6.95
N ARG A 32 0.47 13.17 -5.73
CA ARG A 32 0.29 13.94 -4.50
C ARG A 32 1.65 14.43 -4.00
N GLU A 33 1.76 15.73 -3.74
CA GLU A 33 3.00 16.32 -3.23
C GLU A 33 3.45 15.65 -1.93
N GLY A 34 4.75 15.32 -1.86
CA GLY A 34 5.39 14.71 -0.69
C GLY A 34 5.32 13.19 -0.62
N PHE A 35 4.73 12.52 -1.60
CA PHE A 35 4.65 11.06 -1.68
C PHE A 35 5.46 10.49 -2.85
N VAL A 36 5.72 9.18 -2.81
CA VAL A 36 6.41 8.44 -3.87
C VAL A 36 5.53 7.27 -4.32
N GLU A 37 5.49 7.05 -5.63
CA GLU A 37 4.82 5.90 -6.24
C GLU A 37 5.86 4.88 -6.72
N LEU A 38 5.53 3.60 -6.68
CA LEU A 38 6.26 2.53 -7.36
C LEU A 38 5.57 2.22 -8.69
N ASP A 39 6.27 2.42 -9.81
CA ASP A 39 5.83 1.97 -11.13
C ASP A 39 6.37 0.55 -11.37
N ALA A 40 5.48 -0.45 -11.26
CA ALA A 40 5.81 -1.86 -11.32
C ALA A 40 4.92 -2.57 -12.36
N ALA A 41 5.52 -2.96 -13.49
CA ALA A 41 4.86 -3.76 -14.52
C ALA A 41 3.51 -3.21 -15.03
N GLY A 42 3.36 -1.88 -15.08
CA GLY A 42 2.13 -1.21 -15.51
C GLY A 42 1.11 -0.96 -14.40
N GLU A 43 1.39 -1.40 -13.18
CA GLU A 43 0.66 -1.04 -11.98
C GLU A 43 1.41 0.05 -11.22
N ARG A 44 0.66 0.97 -10.59
CA ARG A 44 1.24 1.99 -9.72
C ARG A 44 0.79 1.81 -8.29
N PHE A 45 1.76 1.87 -7.38
CA PHE A 45 1.51 1.75 -5.95
C PHE A 45 1.94 3.02 -5.22
N GLU A 46 1.03 3.69 -4.52
CA GLU A 46 1.39 4.77 -3.60
C GLU A 46 2.05 4.14 -2.36
N LEU A 47 3.30 4.54 -2.08
CA LEU A 47 4.07 3.97 -0.98
C LEU A 47 3.77 4.71 0.31
N LEU A 48 3.18 3.99 1.27
CA LEU A 48 2.81 4.51 2.58
C LEU A 48 3.78 4.03 3.66
N GLY A 49 4.16 4.96 4.53
CA GLY A 49 4.99 4.69 5.70
C GLY A 49 6.44 5.16 5.55
N PRO A 50 7.23 5.08 6.63
CA PRO A 50 8.64 5.41 6.57
C PRO A 50 9.36 4.32 5.78
N PHE A 51 9.83 4.64 4.57
CA PHE A 51 10.80 3.83 3.86
C PHE A 51 12.15 4.51 3.93
N ASP A 52 13.19 3.69 4.12
CA ASP A 52 14.54 4.15 4.41
C ASP A 52 15.03 5.09 3.30
N ASN A 53 15.75 6.16 3.65
CA ASN A 53 16.24 7.20 2.73
C ASN A 53 17.27 6.69 1.70
N ALA A 54 17.54 5.38 1.68
CA ALA A 54 18.47 4.75 0.75
C ALA A 54 17.96 4.72 -0.69
N ALA A 55 16.67 4.99 -0.94
CA ALA A 55 16.09 5.02 -2.28
C ALA A 55 15.42 6.37 -2.57
N GLU A 56 15.66 6.91 -3.77
CA GLU A 56 15.22 8.20 -4.26
C GLU A 56 14.34 8.02 -5.52
N PRO A 57 13.48 9.00 -5.85
CA PRO A 57 12.78 9.00 -7.12
C PRO A 57 13.76 8.86 -8.29
N GLY A 58 13.48 7.90 -9.18
CA GLY A 58 14.35 7.53 -10.29
C GLY A 58 15.03 6.18 -10.10
N ASP A 59 15.17 5.68 -8.88
CA ASP A 59 15.81 4.39 -8.61
C ASP A 59 14.94 3.20 -9.01
N ASP A 60 15.60 2.12 -9.46
CA ASP A 60 15.00 0.80 -9.54
C ASP A 60 15.11 0.12 -8.16
N VAL A 61 14.00 -0.43 -7.67
CA VAL A 61 13.88 -0.97 -6.31
C VAL A 61 13.10 -2.28 -6.28
N GLU A 62 13.37 -3.08 -5.25
CA GLU A 62 12.50 -4.13 -4.75
C GLU A 62 11.83 -3.66 -3.44
N VAL A 63 10.51 -3.72 -3.40
CA VAL A 63 9.69 -3.32 -2.25
C VAL A 63 8.95 -4.54 -1.71
N VAL A 64 9.04 -4.74 -0.39
CA VAL A 64 8.20 -5.68 0.35
C VAL A 64 7.19 -4.89 1.15
N GLY A 65 5.90 -5.12 0.91
CA GLY A 65 4.83 -4.33 1.52
C GLY A 65 3.48 -5.05 1.50
N VAL A 66 2.50 -4.46 2.17
CA VAL A 66 1.11 -4.96 2.18
C VAL A 66 0.26 -4.01 1.35
N VAL A 67 -0.42 -4.52 0.33
CA VAL A 67 -1.33 -3.72 -0.50
C VAL A 67 -2.63 -3.49 0.28
N ALA A 68 -3.13 -2.26 0.28
CA ALA A 68 -4.38 -1.92 0.92
C ALA A 68 -5.55 -2.62 0.21
N PRO A 69 -6.43 -3.33 0.93
CA PRO A 69 -7.59 -3.97 0.33
C PRO A 69 -8.60 -2.90 -0.13
N GLY A 70 -9.01 -3.00 -1.40
CA GLY A 70 -10.11 -2.19 -1.94
C GLY A 70 -9.75 -0.73 -2.20
N ALA A 71 -8.79 -0.47 -3.09
CA ALA A 71 -8.59 0.87 -3.63
C ALA A 71 -9.93 1.42 -4.13
N ARG A 72 -10.35 2.59 -3.62
CA ARG A 72 -11.55 3.26 -4.11
C ARG A 72 -11.37 3.51 -5.60
N ALA A 73 -12.41 3.28 -6.39
CA ALA A 73 -12.39 3.39 -7.85
C ALA A 73 -11.92 4.76 -8.42
N GLU A 74 -11.72 5.76 -7.56
CA GLU A 74 -11.24 7.10 -7.91
C GLU A 74 -9.72 7.28 -7.71
N GLU A 75 -9.04 6.34 -7.05
CA GLU A 75 -7.59 6.40 -6.83
C GLU A 75 -6.84 5.85 -8.05
N LYS A 76 -5.93 6.66 -8.62
CA LYS A 76 -5.13 6.28 -9.81
C LYS A 76 -4.07 5.22 -9.50
N ALA A 77 -3.71 5.02 -8.23
CA ALA A 77 -2.71 4.09 -7.76
C ALA A 77 -3.22 3.37 -6.51
N GLN A 78 -2.84 2.10 -6.33
CA GLN A 78 -3.20 1.35 -5.12
C GLN A 78 -2.24 1.70 -3.98
N ALA A 79 -2.74 1.91 -2.77
CA ALA A 79 -1.86 2.13 -1.63
C ALA A 79 -1.13 0.85 -1.20
N MET A 80 0.15 0.96 -0.87
CA MET A 80 0.98 -0.11 -0.31
C MET A 80 1.67 0.37 0.97
N LEU A 81 1.40 -0.28 2.10
CA LEU A 81 2.15 -0.07 3.33
C LEU A 81 3.52 -0.75 3.21
N VAL A 82 4.57 0.05 3.16
CA VAL A 82 5.94 -0.42 2.96
C VAL A 82 6.50 -1.01 4.25
N ARG A 83 7.19 -2.16 4.13
CA ARG A 83 7.96 -2.78 5.21
C ARG A 83 9.45 -2.69 4.96
N HIS A 84 9.88 -2.99 3.73
CA HIS A 84 11.28 -2.92 3.32
C HIS A 84 11.41 -2.41 1.89
N VAL A 85 12.47 -1.66 1.63
CA VAL A 85 12.88 -1.22 0.30
C VAL A 85 14.35 -1.57 0.11
N HIS A 86 14.67 -2.14 -1.03
CA HIS A 86 16.03 -2.44 -1.44
C HIS A 86 16.28 -1.83 -2.82
N ARG A 87 17.29 -0.96 -2.94
CA ARG A 87 17.75 -0.44 -4.24
C ARG A 87 18.42 -1.57 -5.02
N LEU A 88 18.11 -1.67 -6.31
CA LEU A 88 18.66 -2.67 -7.24
C LEU A 88 19.85 -2.12 -8.04
#